data_AF-A0A1M6SXK7-F1
#
_entry.id   AF-A0A1M6SXK7-F1
#
_cell.length_a   1.000
_cell.length_b   1.000
_cell.length_c   1.000
_cell.angle_alpha   90.00
_cell.angle_beta   90.00
_cell.angle_gamma   90.00
#
_symmetry.space_group_name_H-M   'P 1'
#
loop_
_entity.id
_entity.type
_entity.pdbx_description
1 polymer ?
#
loop_
_entity_poly.entity_id
_entity_poly.type
_entity_poly.pdbx_seq_one_letter_code
_entity_poly.pdbx_strand_id
1 'polypeptide(L)'
;MADDTIGASYPATVPDALAETLERLDLREGLLRELQCYPEEAGAILVETAEHLLHEGERDRGLRLLEALRDHPPTPEDSQYALIEIARDLREQGRGAESERMVEGLLRAGGLHPGPAGLLADLFEGDGDPVRALHCYNVAARELLERPGGSLAGACVFDLGPLVGRARLRGEAGLEPDLHDLAALEAARRFWSERQGEGWPPQGGGA
;
A
#
# COMPACT_ATOMS: atom_id res chain seq x y z
N MET A 1 -8.03 3.52 -39.01
CA MET A 1 -7.90 4.53 -37.93
C MET A 1 -9.19 4.45 -37.16
N ALA A 2 -9.15 3.80 -35.99
CA ALA A 2 -10.28 3.81 -35.09
C ALA A 2 -10.37 5.21 -34.46
N ASP A 3 -11.58 5.76 -34.49
CA ASP A 3 -11.95 7.03 -33.90
C ASP A 3 -12.11 6.80 -32.39
N ASP A 4 -11.01 6.92 -31.64
CA ASP A 4 -11.02 6.90 -30.17
C ASP A 4 -11.55 8.24 -29.66
N THR A 5 -12.87 8.44 -29.82
CA THR A 5 -13.57 9.48 -29.08
C THR A 5 -13.68 9.00 -27.63
N ILE A 6 -12.63 9.24 -26.87
CA ILE A 6 -12.65 9.12 -25.42
C ILE A 6 -13.76 10.04 -24.89
N GLY A 7 -14.78 9.47 -24.26
CA GLY A 7 -15.90 10.25 -23.69
C GLY A 7 -15.39 11.22 -22.62
N ALA A 8 -15.98 12.41 -22.51
CA ALA A 8 -15.58 13.41 -21.51
C ALA A 8 -16.06 13.09 -20.08
N SER A 9 -16.29 11.81 -19.76
CA SER A 9 -16.95 11.35 -18.53
C SER A 9 -16.09 10.33 -17.79
N TYR A 10 -16.10 10.42 -16.46
CA TYR A 10 -15.43 9.46 -15.58
C TYR A 10 -16.04 8.06 -15.69
N PRO A 11 -15.24 7.00 -15.44
CA PRO A 11 -15.78 5.64 -15.40
C PRO A 11 -16.78 5.48 -14.25
N ALA A 12 -17.70 4.53 -14.38
CA ALA A 12 -18.73 4.26 -13.36
C ALA A 12 -18.16 3.81 -12.00
N THR A 13 -16.87 3.45 -11.94
CA THR A 13 -16.16 3.12 -10.70
C THR A 13 -15.83 4.35 -9.86
N VAL A 14 -15.83 5.55 -10.44
CA VAL A 14 -15.61 6.82 -9.74
C VAL A 14 -16.96 7.38 -9.31
N PRO A 15 -17.24 7.53 -7.99
CA PRO A 15 -18.49 8.11 -7.52
C PRO A 15 -18.70 9.56 -7.99
N ASP A 16 -19.95 9.96 -8.24
CA ASP A 16 -20.27 11.32 -8.74
C ASP A 16 -19.69 12.43 -7.85
N ALA A 17 -19.78 12.30 -6.52
CA ALA A 17 -19.23 13.27 -5.57
C ALA A 17 -17.70 13.38 -5.64
N LEU A 18 -17.02 12.27 -5.96
CA LEU A 18 -15.58 12.27 -6.21
C LEU A 18 -15.28 12.94 -7.54
N ALA A 19 -16.00 12.59 -8.61
CA ALA A 19 -15.88 13.23 -9.92
C ALA A 19 -16.04 14.75 -9.85
N GLU A 20 -17.06 15.26 -9.15
CA GLU A 20 -17.26 16.70 -8.92
C GLU A 20 -16.05 17.36 -8.25
N THR A 21 -15.37 16.65 -7.33
CA THR A 21 -14.15 17.17 -6.71
C THR A 21 -12.98 17.17 -7.67
N LEU A 22 -12.79 16.12 -8.48
CA LEU A 22 -11.75 16.08 -9.51
C LEU A 22 -11.91 17.23 -10.51
N GLU A 23 -13.15 17.55 -10.88
CA GLU A 23 -13.46 18.69 -11.74
C GLU A 23 -13.10 20.03 -11.10
N ARG A 24 -13.39 20.23 -9.81
CA ARG A 24 -13.05 21.47 -9.08
C ARG A 24 -11.55 21.63 -8.85
N LEU A 25 -10.81 20.53 -8.74
CA LEU A 25 -9.36 20.52 -8.57
C LEU A 25 -8.60 20.70 -9.91
N ASP A 26 -9.32 20.78 -11.03
CA ASP A 26 -8.80 20.94 -12.38
C ASP A 26 -7.74 19.87 -12.74
N LEU A 27 -7.98 18.62 -12.32
CA LEU A 27 -7.05 17.50 -12.51
C LEU A 27 -7.28 16.78 -13.85
N ARG A 28 -7.66 17.49 -14.92
CA ARG A 28 -8.22 16.84 -16.11
C ARG A 28 -7.18 16.35 -17.13
N GLU A 29 -6.00 16.95 -17.19
CA GLU A 29 -5.01 16.57 -18.22
C GLU A 29 -4.29 15.28 -17.82
N GLY A 30 -4.43 14.22 -18.63
CA GLY A 30 -3.83 12.90 -18.38
C GLY A 30 -4.69 11.97 -17.51
N LEU A 31 -5.10 12.43 -16.32
CA LEU A 31 -5.81 11.62 -15.32
C LEU A 31 -7.10 10.98 -15.84
N LEU A 32 -7.94 11.74 -16.56
CA LEU A 32 -9.22 11.20 -17.07
C LEU A 32 -8.98 10.02 -18.02
N ARG A 33 -7.95 10.12 -18.87
CA ARG A 33 -7.59 9.05 -19.81
C ARG A 33 -7.15 7.81 -19.05
N GLU A 34 -6.32 7.98 -18.02
CA GLU A 34 -5.83 6.87 -17.21
C GLU A 34 -6.96 6.14 -16.48
N LEU A 35 -7.87 6.90 -15.84
CA LEU A 35 -9.06 6.35 -15.19
C LEU A 35 -9.99 5.60 -16.16
N GLN A 36 -10.01 5.97 -17.44
CA GLN A 36 -10.79 5.27 -18.46
C GLN A 36 -10.10 4.03 -18.99
N CYS A 37 -8.76 4.03 -19.05
CA CYS A 37 -7.98 2.87 -19.44
C CYS A 37 -7.97 1.79 -18.35
N TYR A 38 -7.94 2.20 -17.08
CA TYR A 38 -7.82 1.31 -15.92
C TYR A 38 -8.85 1.68 -14.83
N PRO A 39 -10.16 1.57 -15.12
CA PRO A 39 -11.22 1.97 -14.18
C PRO A 39 -11.22 1.18 -12.87
N GLU A 40 -10.72 -0.06 -12.88
CA GLU A 40 -10.53 -0.91 -11.71
C GLU A 40 -9.39 -0.44 -10.80
N GLU A 41 -8.44 0.33 -11.32
CA GLU A 41 -7.31 0.90 -10.58
C GLU A 41 -7.57 2.34 -10.13
N ALA A 42 -8.81 2.82 -10.27
CA ALA A 42 -9.16 4.21 -10.01
C ALA A 42 -8.72 4.72 -8.63
N GLY A 43 -8.85 3.89 -7.59
CA GLY A 43 -8.37 4.24 -6.26
C GLY A 43 -6.87 4.48 -6.20
N ALA A 44 -6.07 3.54 -6.72
CA ALA A 44 -4.61 3.63 -6.76
C ALA A 44 -4.15 4.85 -7.58
N ILE A 45 -4.70 5.04 -8.78
CA ILE A 45 -4.40 6.18 -9.65
C ILE A 45 -4.64 7.52 -8.92
N LEU A 46 -5.73 7.62 -8.15
CA LEU A 46 -6.07 8.83 -7.42
C LEU A 46 -5.18 9.06 -6.19
N VAL A 47 -4.75 8.01 -5.50
CA VAL A 47 -3.74 8.12 -4.42
C VAL A 47 -2.41 8.59 -5.00
N GLU A 48 -1.92 7.97 -6.07
CA GLU A 48 -0.67 8.34 -6.74
C GLU A 48 -0.71 9.78 -7.26
N THR A 49 -1.85 10.19 -7.84
CA THR A 49 -2.07 11.58 -8.26
C THR A 49 -1.97 12.54 -7.08
N ALA A 50 -2.56 12.19 -5.93
CA ALA A 50 -2.48 13.02 -4.74
C ALA A 50 -1.04 13.12 -4.21
N GLU A 51 -0.31 12.01 -4.13
CA GLU A 51 1.10 11.99 -3.74
C GLU A 51 1.96 12.87 -4.65
N HIS A 52 1.72 12.82 -5.96
CA HIS A 52 2.41 13.68 -6.93
C HIS A 52 2.16 15.16 -6.64
N LEU A 53 0.91 15.56 -6.40
CA LEU A 53 0.56 16.94 -6.03
C LEU A 53 1.25 17.37 -4.72
N LEU A 54 1.28 16.51 -3.71
CA LEU A 54 1.99 16.78 -2.46
C LEU A 54 3.50 17.00 -2.72
N HIS A 55 4.11 16.18 -3.56
CA HIS A 55 5.53 16.27 -3.91
C HIS A 55 5.87 17.53 -4.71
N GLU A 56 4.98 17.97 -5.59
CA GLU A 56 5.13 19.21 -6.36
C GLU A 56 4.86 20.48 -5.55
N GLY A 57 4.47 20.34 -4.28
CA GLY A 57 4.18 21.47 -3.39
C GLY A 57 2.74 22.01 -3.51
N GLU A 58 1.90 21.37 -4.33
CA GLU A 58 0.46 21.65 -4.49
C GLU A 58 -0.35 21.01 -3.35
N ARG A 59 0.10 21.22 -2.11
CA ARG A 59 -0.36 20.48 -0.93
C ARG A 59 -1.87 20.55 -0.71
N ASP A 60 -2.44 21.73 -0.83
CA ASP A 60 -3.88 21.95 -0.64
C ASP A 60 -4.72 21.14 -1.64
N ARG A 61 -4.23 20.94 -2.86
CA ARG A 61 -4.91 20.13 -3.88
C ARG A 61 -4.77 18.64 -3.59
N GLY A 62 -3.56 18.19 -3.25
CA GLY A 62 -3.28 16.80 -2.87
C GLY A 62 -4.12 16.36 -1.66
N LEU A 63 -4.15 17.17 -0.60
CA LEU A 63 -4.96 16.87 0.58
C LEU A 63 -6.47 16.86 0.29
N ARG A 64 -6.98 17.82 -0.49
CA ARG A 64 -8.40 17.81 -0.88
C ARG A 64 -8.77 16.59 -1.70
N LEU A 65 -7.85 16.10 -2.53
CA LEU A 65 -8.06 14.86 -3.29
C LEU A 65 -8.13 13.65 -2.34
N LEU A 66 -7.18 13.52 -1.41
CA LEU A 66 -7.18 12.43 -0.42
C LEU A 66 -8.43 12.48 0.48
N GLU A 67 -8.85 13.67 0.91
CA GLU A 67 -10.08 13.83 1.71
C GLU A 67 -11.31 13.39 0.93
N ALA A 68 -11.42 13.76 -0.35
CA ALA A 68 -12.51 13.32 -1.20
C ALA A 68 -12.47 11.81 -1.46
N LEU A 69 -11.28 11.24 -1.65
CA LEU A 69 -11.11 9.80 -1.84
C LEU A 69 -11.47 9.03 -0.56
N ARG A 70 -11.11 9.55 0.61
CA ARG A 70 -11.55 8.99 1.91
C ARG A 70 -13.06 8.96 2.02
N ASP A 71 -13.73 10.07 1.68
CA ASP A 71 -15.17 10.25 1.92
C ASP A 71 -16.04 9.57 0.84
N HIS A 72 -15.53 9.44 -0.38
CA HIS A 72 -16.23 8.91 -1.55
C HIS A 72 -15.37 7.94 -2.34
N PRO A 73 -14.88 6.85 -1.72
CA PRO A 73 -13.93 5.97 -2.38
C PRO A 73 -14.59 5.12 -3.48
N PRO A 74 -13.86 4.75 -4.55
CA PRO A 74 -14.27 3.71 -5.48
C PRO A 74 -14.53 2.36 -4.78
N THR A 75 -13.68 2.00 -3.82
CA THR A 75 -13.83 0.80 -2.98
C THR A 75 -13.54 1.10 -1.49
N PRO A 76 -14.08 0.31 -0.53
CA PRO A 76 -13.78 0.53 0.89
C PRO A 76 -12.29 0.53 1.26
N GLU A 77 -11.46 -0.19 0.49
CA GLU A 77 -10.01 -0.25 0.67
C GLU A 77 -9.32 1.08 0.31
N ASP A 78 -9.79 1.77 -0.74
CA ASP A 78 -9.19 3.05 -1.20
C ASP A 78 -9.29 4.16 -0.15
N SER A 79 -10.37 4.16 0.64
CA SER A 79 -10.52 5.11 1.76
C SER A 79 -9.44 4.91 2.83
N GLN A 80 -8.96 3.68 3.02
CA GLN A 80 -7.90 3.37 3.97
C GLN A 80 -6.53 3.81 3.46
N TYR A 81 -6.25 3.63 2.17
CA TYR A 81 -5.04 4.20 1.56
C TYR A 81 -5.01 5.72 1.68
N ALA A 82 -6.12 6.39 1.36
CA ALA A 82 -6.23 7.84 1.51
C ALA A 82 -6.00 8.31 2.95
N LEU A 83 -6.55 7.58 3.94
CA LEU A 83 -6.31 7.86 5.36
C LEU A 83 -4.85 7.70 5.76
N ILE A 84 -4.14 6.68 5.25
CA ILE A 84 -2.73 6.46 5.55
C ILE A 84 -1.89 7.61 5.00
N GLU A 85 -2.14 8.06 3.76
CA GLU A 85 -1.41 9.19 3.17
C GLU A 85 -1.71 10.52 3.88
N ILE A 86 -2.95 10.76 4.30
CA ILE A 86 -3.28 11.92 5.14
C ILE A 86 -2.52 11.84 6.49
N ALA A 87 -2.47 10.67 7.11
CA ALA A 87 -1.74 10.48 8.36
C ALA A 87 -0.22 10.70 8.18
N ARG A 88 0.35 10.29 7.05
CA ARG A 88 1.75 10.54 6.70
C ARG A 88 2.02 12.03 6.54
N ASP A 89 1.21 12.74 5.76
CA ASP A 89 1.32 14.20 5.59
C ASP A 89 1.23 14.93 6.95
N LEU A 90 0.28 14.56 7.81
CA LEU A 90 0.17 15.12 9.16
C LEU A 90 1.46 14.94 9.98
N ARG A 91 2.10 13.77 9.88
CA ARG A 91 3.37 13.52 10.58
C ARG A 91 4.48 14.41 10.05
N GLU A 92 4.57 14.60 8.73
CA GLU A 92 5.54 15.50 8.09
C GLU A 92 5.33 16.97 8.51
N GLN A 93 4.11 17.37 8.86
CA GLN A 93 3.81 18.68 9.47
C GLN A 93 4.18 18.81 10.95
N GLY A 94 4.70 17.75 11.58
CA GLY A 94 4.90 17.70 13.02
C GLY A 94 3.60 17.50 13.82
N ARG A 95 2.48 17.18 13.16
CA ARG A 95 1.18 16.87 13.81
C ARG A 95 1.08 15.37 14.15
N GLY A 96 2.14 14.81 14.72
CA GLY A 96 2.27 13.37 14.99
C GLY A 96 1.16 12.79 15.87
N ALA A 97 0.64 13.54 16.85
CA ALA A 97 -0.45 13.07 17.70
C ALA A 97 -1.77 12.88 16.95
N GLU A 98 -2.00 13.63 15.87
CA GLU A 98 -3.21 13.50 15.05
C GLU A 98 -3.07 12.39 14.02
N SER A 99 -1.91 12.31 13.38
CA SER A 99 -1.49 11.16 12.57
C SER A 99 -1.69 9.85 13.35
N GLU A 100 -1.20 9.77 14.58
CA GLU A 100 -1.31 8.58 15.42
C GLU A 100 -2.77 8.22 15.71
N ARG A 101 -3.62 9.19 16.09
CA ARG A 101 -5.04 8.93 16.32
C ARG A 101 -5.75 8.36 15.09
N MET A 102 -5.39 8.85 13.90
CA MET A 102 -5.95 8.39 12.64
C MET A 102 -5.56 6.94 12.36
N VAL A 103 -4.28 6.61 12.50
CA VAL A 103 -3.76 5.26 12.30
C VAL A 103 -4.30 4.28 13.35
N GLU A 104 -4.37 4.67 14.62
CA GLU A 104 -5.02 3.86 15.65
C GLU A 104 -6.51 3.61 15.35
N GLY A 105 -7.20 4.58 14.75
CA GLY A 105 -8.58 4.42 14.30
C GLY A 105 -8.73 3.28 13.29
N LEU A 106 -7.83 3.23 12.29
CA LEU A 106 -7.77 2.15 11.30
C LEU A 106 -7.54 0.79 11.96
N LEU A 107 -6.56 0.71 12.87
CA LEU A 107 -6.20 -0.55 13.55
C LEU A 107 -7.34 -1.08 14.44
N ARG A 108 -8.06 -0.20 15.15
CA ARG A 108 -9.14 -0.61 16.06
C ARG A 108 -10.44 -1.02 15.37
N ALA A 109 -10.72 -0.48 14.18
CA ALA A 109 -11.97 -0.73 13.48
C ALA A 109 -12.13 -2.22 13.04
N GLY A 110 -11.07 -3.02 13.09
CA GLY A 110 -11.10 -4.45 12.77
C GLY A 110 -11.33 -4.77 11.29
N GLY A 111 -11.40 -3.75 10.44
CA GLY A 111 -11.65 -3.83 9.00
C GLY A 111 -10.47 -3.39 8.13
N LEU A 112 -9.24 -3.36 8.67
CA LEU A 112 -8.06 -3.04 7.88
C LEU A 112 -7.89 -4.06 6.75
N HIS A 113 -7.89 -3.58 5.51
CA HIS A 113 -7.74 -4.39 4.31
C HIS A 113 -6.28 -4.84 4.12
N PRO A 114 -6.05 -5.98 3.43
CA PRO A 114 -4.71 -6.54 3.28
C PRO A 114 -3.68 -5.58 2.67
N GLY A 115 -4.07 -4.80 1.66
CA GLY A 115 -3.19 -3.84 1.01
C GLY A 115 -2.75 -2.69 1.93
N PRO A 116 -3.69 -1.91 2.50
CA PRO A 116 -3.40 -0.88 3.51
C PRO A 116 -2.64 -1.40 4.73
N ALA A 117 -2.87 -2.66 5.12
CA ALA A 117 -2.09 -3.31 6.17
C ALA A 117 -0.63 -3.52 5.77
N GLY A 118 -0.35 -3.90 4.52
CA GLY A 118 1.02 -3.99 4.01
C GLY A 118 1.74 -2.64 4.08
N LEU A 119 1.08 -1.59 3.59
CA LEU A 119 1.64 -0.22 3.63
C LEU A 119 1.92 0.24 5.07
N LEU A 120 0.98 0.04 6.00
CA LEU A 120 1.21 0.37 7.41
C LEU A 120 2.33 -0.46 8.04
N ALA A 121 2.49 -1.72 7.63
CA ALA A 121 3.57 -2.55 8.13
C ALA A 121 4.94 -1.96 7.76
N ASP A 122 5.11 -1.57 6.50
CA ASP A 122 6.34 -0.96 6.00
C ASP A 122 6.63 0.38 6.70
N LEU A 123 5.59 1.20 6.93
CA LEU A 123 5.71 2.46 7.67
C LEU A 123 6.17 2.24 9.13
N PHE A 124 5.52 1.32 9.86
CA PHE A 124 5.91 1.03 11.24
C PHE A 124 7.30 0.43 11.35
N GLU A 125 7.70 -0.37 10.37
CA GLU A 125 9.06 -0.90 10.32
C GLU A 125 10.09 0.22 10.12
N GLY A 126 9.84 1.14 9.18
CA GLY A 126 10.69 2.31 8.96
C GLY A 126 10.79 3.23 10.20
N ASP A 127 9.71 3.30 10.99
CA ASP A 127 9.65 4.02 12.26
C ASP A 127 10.34 3.30 13.43
N GLY A 128 10.78 2.05 13.24
CA GLY A 128 11.37 1.23 14.30
C GLY A 128 10.35 0.69 15.31
N ASP A 129 9.10 0.47 14.91
CA ASP A 129 8.05 -0.20 15.69
C ASP A 129 7.76 -1.61 15.14
N PRO A 130 8.63 -2.60 15.43
CA PRO A 130 8.51 -3.95 14.89
C PRO A 130 7.25 -4.67 15.40
N VAL A 131 6.70 -4.25 16.55
CA VAL A 131 5.50 -4.87 17.12
C VAL A 131 4.28 -4.52 16.28
N ARG A 132 4.10 -3.23 15.95
CA ARG A 132 2.98 -2.80 15.09
C ARG A 132 3.19 -3.23 13.65
N ALA A 133 4.43 -3.22 13.16
CA ALA A 133 4.74 -3.74 11.83
C ALA A 133 4.36 -5.22 11.69
N LEU A 134 4.75 -6.07 12.66
CA LEU A 134 4.38 -7.48 12.66
C LEU A 134 2.87 -7.70 12.75
N HIS A 135 2.15 -6.89 13.55
CA HIS A 135 0.70 -6.95 13.58
C HIS A 135 0.10 -6.69 12.20
N CYS A 136 0.57 -5.65 11.50
CA CYS A 136 0.07 -5.28 10.19
C CYS A 136 0.43 -6.32 9.11
N TYR A 137 1.65 -6.87 9.12
CA TYR A 137 1.99 -7.98 8.21
C TYR A 137 1.12 -9.22 8.42
N ASN A 138 0.72 -9.54 9.66
CA ASN A 138 -0.23 -10.64 9.89
C ASN A 138 -1.62 -10.34 9.30
N VAL A 139 -2.06 -9.08 9.31
CA VAL A 139 -3.31 -8.67 8.66
C VAL A 139 -3.17 -8.74 7.14
N ALA A 140 -2.09 -8.21 6.59
CA ALA A 140 -1.78 -8.26 5.16
C ALA A 140 -1.65 -9.69 4.62
N ALA A 141 -1.11 -10.61 5.43
CA ALA A 141 -0.94 -12.00 5.06
C ALA A 141 -2.16 -12.90 5.37
N ARG A 142 -3.30 -12.35 5.83
CA ARG A 142 -4.41 -13.16 6.39
C ARG A 142 -4.86 -14.27 5.45
N GLU A 143 -5.11 -13.96 4.17
CA GLU A 143 -5.54 -14.96 3.18
C GLU A 143 -4.47 -16.03 2.91
N LEU A 144 -3.19 -15.65 2.92
CA LEU A 144 -2.08 -16.59 2.78
C LEU A 144 -1.97 -17.52 3.99
N LEU A 145 -2.24 -16.99 5.19
CA LEU A 145 -2.20 -17.74 6.45
C LEU A 145 -3.34 -18.77 6.57
N GLU A 146 -4.47 -18.56 5.89
CA GLU A 146 -5.57 -19.53 5.82
C GLU A 146 -5.23 -20.77 4.99
N ARG A 147 -4.27 -20.65 4.08
CA ARG A 147 -3.78 -21.78 3.27
C ARG A 147 -2.81 -22.62 4.09
N PRO A 148 -2.73 -23.95 3.89
CA PRO A 148 -1.67 -24.74 4.49
C PRO A 148 -0.29 -24.23 4.05
N GLY A 149 0.65 -23.98 4.97
CA GLY A 149 1.95 -23.37 4.63
C GLY A 149 2.74 -24.14 3.57
N GLY A 150 2.68 -25.47 3.57
CA GLY A 150 3.29 -26.31 2.53
C GLY A 150 2.73 -26.10 1.12
N SER A 151 1.50 -25.56 0.98
CA SER A 151 0.89 -25.24 -0.31
C SER A 151 1.44 -23.95 -0.94
N LEU A 152 2.23 -23.17 -0.19
CA LEU A 152 2.87 -21.95 -0.66
C LEU A 152 4.27 -22.23 -1.24
N ALA A 153 4.74 -23.48 -1.18
CA ALA A 153 6.04 -23.86 -1.73
C ALA A 153 6.10 -23.54 -3.24
N GLY A 154 7.13 -22.78 -3.64
CA GLY A 154 7.35 -22.39 -5.04
C GLY A 154 6.54 -21.18 -5.52
N ALA A 155 5.66 -20.61 -4.69
CA ALA A 155 4.92 -19.40 -5.04
C ALA A 155 5.87 -18.21 -5.31
N CYS A 156 5.36 -17.22 -6.05
CA CYS A 156 6.13 -16.04 -6.43
C CYS A 156 6.44 -15.20 -5.18
N VAL A 157 7.65 -14.62 -5.08
CA VAL A 157 8.00 -13.77 -3.93
C VAL A 157 7.09 -12.54 -3.83
N PHE A 158 6.62 -12.01 -4.96
CA PHE A 158 5.71 -10.86 -4.98
C PHE A 158 4.36 -11.18 -4.33
N ASP A 159 3.86 -12.41 -4.52
CA ASP A 159 2.63 -12.88 -3.87
C ASP A 159 2.83 -13.15 -2.37
N LEU A 160 4.08 -13.37 -1.95
CA LEU A 160 4.44 -13.69 -0.57
C LEU A 160 5.02 -12.50 0.20
N GLY A 161 5.04 -11.29 -0.36
CA GLY A 161 5.63 -10.09 0.23
C GLY A 161 5.27 -9.89 1.71
N PRO A 162 3.98 -9.91 2.10
CA PRO A 162 3.57 -9.80 3.50
C PRO A 162 4.15 -10.89 4.42
N LEU A 163 4.28 -12.13 3.92
CA LEU A 163 4.87 -13.22 4.69
C LEU A 163 6.40 -13.09 4.81
N VAL A 164 7.08 -12.46 3.85
CA VAL A 164 8.51 -12.17 3.96
C VAL A 164 8.77 -11.18 5.10
N GLY A 165 8.01 -10.08 5.15
CA GLY A 165 8.09 -9.09 6.23
C GLY A 165 7.78 -9.70 7.59
N ARG A 166 6.70 -10.49 7.67
CA ARG A 166 6.33 -11.28 8.86
C ARG A 166 7.47 -12.18 9.33
N ALA A 167 8.04 -13.00 8.43
CA ALA A 167 9.08 -13.97 8.77
C ALA A 167 10.33 -13.29 9.32
N ARG A 168 10.74 -12.17 8.71
CA ARG A 168 11.89 -11.39 9.17
C ARG A 168 11.67 -10.84 10.58
N LEU A 169 10.55 -10.15 10.83
CA LEU A 169 10.25 -9.58 12.15
C LEU A 169 10.07 -10.65 13.24
N ARG A 170 9.50 -11.81 12.89
CA ARG A 170 9.41 -12.96 13.82
C ARG A 170 10.80 -13.47 14.20
N GLY A 171 11.70 -13.60 13.22
CA GLY A 171 13.09 -14.00 13.45
C GLY A 171 13.86 -13.00 14.32
N GLU A 172 13.70 -11.71 14.07
CA GLU A 172 14.30 -10.63 14.90
C GLU A 172 13.79 -10.68 16.35
N ALA A 173 12.53 -11.09 16.56
CA ALA A 173 11.96 -11.31 17.88
C ALA A 173 12.37 -12.66 18.53
N GLY A 174 13.20 -13.47 17.88
CA GLY A 174 13.64 -14.77 18.36
C GLY A 174 12.57 -15.87 18.30
N LEU A 175 11.53 -15.68 17.48
CA LEU A 175 10.48 -16.67 17.27
C LEU A 175 10.93 -17.67 16.20
N GLU A 176 10.66 -18.95 16.44
CA GLU A 176 10.89 -19.99 15.44
C GLU A 176 9.99 -19.76 14.20
N PRO A 177 10.55 -19.93 12.99
CA PRO A 177 9.78 -19.79 11.75
C PRO A 177 8.77 -20.93 11.62
N ASP A 178 7.55 -20.59 11.20
CA ASP A 178 6.54 -21.60 10.82
C ASP A 178 6.65 -21.97 9.33
N LEU A 179 5.77 -22.86 8.85
CA LEU A 179 5.78 -23.31 7.45
C LEU A 179 5.53 -22.16 6.45
N HIS A 180 4.75 -21.15 6.84
CA HIS A 180 4.50 -19.98 6.00
C HIS A 180 5.74 -19.10 5.92
N ASP A 181 6.41 -18.88 7.07
CA ASP A 181 7.68 -18.16 7.13
C ASP A 181 8.74 -18.85 6.26
N LEU A 182 8.87 -20.17 6.38
CA LEU A 182 9.84 -20.95 5.59
C LEU A 182 9.56 -20.87 4.08
N ALA A 183 8.30 -20.95 3.66
CA ALA A 183 7.93 -20.83 2.25
C ALA A 183 8.26 -19.43 1.69
N ALA A 184 7.97 -18.38 2.45
CA ALA A 184 8.25 -16.99 2.06
C ALA A 184 9.76 -16.71 2.00
N LEU A 185 10.52 -17.14 2.99
CA LEU A 185 11.98 -16.98 3.03
C LEU A 185 12.66 -17.73 1.88
N GLU A 186 12.17 -18.92 1.52
CA GLU A 186 12.69 -19.67 0.38
C GLU A 186 12.38 -18.98 -0.96
N ALA A 187 11.16 -18.48 -1.14
CA ALA A 187 10.79 -17.71 -2.33
C ALA A 187 11.66 -16.44 -2.48
N ALA A 188 11.87 -15.72 -1.38
CA ALA A 188 12.76 -14.55 -1.34
C ALA A 188 14.21 -14.94 -1.70
N ARG A 189 14.74 -16.01 -1.09
CA ARG A 189 16.09 -16.51 -1.39
C ARG A 189 16.26 -16.86 -2.86
N ARG A 190 15.28 -17.55 -3.45
CA ARG A 190 15.29 -17.92 -4.88
C ARG A 190 15.31 -16.68 -5.76
N PHE A 191 14.37 -15.74 -5.56
CA PHE A 191 14.30 -14.51 -6.33
C PHE A 191 15.64 -13.74 -6.30
N TRP A 192 16.21 -13.63 -5.10
CA TRP A 192 17.49 -12.98 -4.92
C TRP A 192 18.62 -13.76 -5.59
N SER A 193 18.67 -15.09 -5.48
CA SER A 193 19.68 -15.91 -6.15
C SER A 193 19.60 -15.85 -7.68
N GLU A 194 18.39 -15.79 -8.25
CA GLU A 194 18.15 -15.64 -9.68
C GLU A 194 18.55 -14.25 -10.20
N ARG A 195 18.30 -13.18 -9.43
CA ARG A 195 18.85 -11.85 -9.71
C ARG A 195 20.36 -11.80 -9.46
N GLN A 196 20.87 -12.60 -8.53
CA GLN A 196 22.26 -12.61 -8.08
C GLN A 196 23.18 -13.57 -8.85
N GLY A 197 22.81 -13.89 -10.09
CA GLY A 197 23.79 -13.76 -11.17
C GLY A 197 24.56 -12.42 -11.11
N GLU A 198 24.03 -11.42 -10.38
CA GLU A 198 24.66 -10.21 -9.84
C GLU A 198 24.54 -10.08 -8.27
N GLY A 199 25.18 -10.97 -7.50
CA GLY A 199 25.60 -10.90 -6.06
C GLY A 199 24.81 -10.26 -4.88
N TRP A 200 24.51 -11.04 -3.83
CA TRP A 200 24.28 -10.68 -2.40
C TRP A 200 24.33 -11.96 -1.50
N PRO A 201 24.56 -11.90 -0.16
CA PRO A 201 24.60 -10.74 0.75
C PRO A 201 25.92 -9.97 0.81
N PRO A 202 25.89 -8.69 1.28
CA PRO A 202 27.06 -7.96 1.69
C PRO A 202 27.67 -8.74 2.83
N GLN A 203 28.83 -9.31 2.55
CA GLN A 203 29.69 -9.82 3.59
C GLN A 203 30.08 -8.63 4.46
N GLY A 204 29.75 -8.71 5.75
CA GLY A 204 30.24 -7.76 6.74
C GLY A 204 31.76 -7.65 6.61
N GLY A 205 32.24 -6.42 6.40
CA GLY A 205 33.66 -6.12 6.33
C GLY A 205 34.33 -6.46 7.66
N GLY A 206 35.12 -7.53 7.64
CA GLY A 206 35.99 -7.93 8.73
C GLY A 206 37.38 -8.25 8.22
N ALA A 207 38.25 -7.25 8.22
CA ALA A 207 39.58 -7.23 8.83
C ALA A 207 40.27 -5.90 8.50
#